data_AF-A0A183L3Z9-F1
#
_entry.id   AF-A0A183L3Z9-F1
#
_cell.length_a   1.000
_cell.length_b   1.000
_cell.length_c   1.000
_cell.angle_alpha   90.00
_cell.angle_beta   90.00
_cell.angle_gamma   90.00
#
_symmetry.space_group_name_H-M   'P 1'
#
loop_
_entity.id
_entity.type
_entity.pdbx_description
1 polymer ?
#
loop_
_entity_poly.entity_id
_entity_poly.type
_entity_poly.pdbx_seq_one_letter_code
_entity_poly.pdbx_strand_id
1 'polypeptide(L)'
;LHSSFYYFSEIPGYIGHLFLGGLTVPSAKLAHVSSRDKVLDGKIVECICVPGVGWKVLRVRTDKTEPNYHKSGVAIIESIMYPVTAEQLVMCVRQRQNKTNPQQQASSSREPTASHHK
;
A
#
# COMPACT_ATOMS: atom_id res chain seq x y z
N LEU A 1 4.44 5.65 11.96
CA LEU A 1 4.45 7.14 11.94
C LEU A 1 4.43 7.60 13.39
N HIS A 2 5.08 8.71 13.73
CA HIS A 2 4.90 9.35 15.03
C HIS A 2 3.70 10.30 14.94
N SER A 3 2.73 10.21 15.85
CA SER A 3 1.54 11.07 15.81
C SER A 3 1.67 12.26 16.75
N SER A 4 1.37 13.46 16.24
CA SER A 4 1.22 14.67 17.06
C SER A 4 -0.12 15.35 16.80
N PHE A 5 -0.81 15.72 17.87
CA PHE A 5 -2.17 16.25 17.83
C PHE A 5 -2.20 17.71 18.25
N TYR A 6 -2.78 18.55 17.40
CA TYR A 6 -2.96 19.98 17.68
C TYR A 6 -4.44 20.35 17.62
N TYR A 7 -4.85 21.30 18.46
CA TYR A 7 -6.14 21.97 18.38
C TYR A 7 -5.93 23.31 17.69
N PHE A 8 -6.60 23.54 16.55
CA PHE A 8 -6.54 24.82 15.86
C PHE A 8 -7.81 25.62 16.22
N SER A 9 -7.67 26.74 16.91
CA SER A 9 -8.82 27.56 17.34
C SER A 9 -9.56 28.24 16.18
N GLU A 10 -8.95 28.34 15.00
CA GLU A 10 -9.56 28.95 13.79
C GLU A 10 -10.34 27.97 12.91
N ILE A 11 -10.21 26.65 13.13
CA ILE A 11 -11.03 25.60 12.51
C ILE A 11 -11.51 24.70 13.64
N PRO A 12 -12.79 24.76 14.06
CA PRO A 12 -13.26 23.97 15.20
C PRO A 12 -13.05 22.47 14.93
N GLY A 13 -11.98 21.90 15.49
CA GLY A 13 -11.58 20.53 15.19
C GLY A 13 -10.16 20.20 15.66
N TYR A 14 -9.91 18.90 15.81
CA TYR A 14 -8.58 18.36 16.09
C TYR A 14 -7.91 17.94 14.80
N ILE A 15 -6.59 18.15 14.70
CA ILE A 15 -5.78 17.66 13.58
C ILE A 15 -4.73 16.71 14.12
N GLY A 16 -4.66 15.50 13.54
CA GLY A 16 -3.63 14.51 13.85
C GLY A 16 -2.59 14.48 12.75
N HIS A 17 -1.44 15.10 13.00
CA HIS A 17 -0.30 15.08 12.11
C HIS A 17 0.52 13.79 12.30
N LEU A 18 1.00 13.24 11.19
CA LEU A 18 1.81 12.02 11.16
C LEU A 18 3.20 12.36 10.64
N PHE A 19 4.23 11.96 11.38
CA PHE A 19 5.63 12.27 11.10
C PHE A 19 6.42 10.99 10.79
N LEU A 20 7.33 11.11 9.82
CA LEU A 20 8.39 10.14 9.57
C LEU A 20 9.63 10.52 10.37
N GLY A 21 10.43 9.52 10.73
CA GLY A 21 11.70 9.71 11.44
C GLY A 21 12.69 10.52 10.62
N GLY A 22 13.40 11.43 11.30
CA GLY A 22 14.35 12.35 10.68
C GLY A 22 13.72 13.60 10.06
N LEU A 23 12.41 13.79 10.17
CA LEU A 23 11.71 15.01 9.72
C LEU A 23 11.06 15.74 10.89
N THR A 24 11.09 17.07 10.83
CA THR A 24 10.38 17.96 11.77
C THR A 24 9.04 18.46 11.20
N VAL A 25 8.75 18.14 9.93
CA VAL A 25 7.52 18.54 9.23
C VAL A 25 6.56 17.36 9.09
N PRO A 26 5.23 17.58 9.16
CA PRO A 26 4.25 16.52 8.96
C PRO A 26 4.38 15.87 7.58
N SER A 27 4.38 14.54 7.52
CA SER A 27 4.39 13.77 6.27
C SER A 27 2.98 13.40 5.79
N ALA A 28 2.01 13.35 6.70
CA ALA A 28 0.60 13.10 6.40
C ALA A 28 -0.31 13.63 7.52
N LYS A 29 -1.62 13.56 7.30
CA LYS A 29 -2.66 13.86 8.30
C LYS A 29 -3.64 12.71 8.41
N LEU A 30 -4.13 12.44 9.62
CA LEU A 30 -5.26 11.53 9.83
C LEU A 30 -6.53 12.13 9.24
N ALA A 31 -7.35 11.28 8.63
CA ALA A 31 -8.58 11.70 7.94
C ALA A 31 -9.62 12.28 8.91
N HIS A 32 -9.75 11.68 10.09
CA HIS A 32 -10.69 12.10 11.12
C HIS A 32 -10.03 11.98 12.49
N VAL A 33 -10.22 13.00 13.31
CA VAL A 33 -9.66 13.07 14.66
C VAL A 33 -10.69 13.70 15.59
N SER A 34 -10.83 13.10 16.77
CA SER A 34 -11.69 13.56 17.86
C SER A 34 -10.86 13.87 19.10
N SER A 35 -11.50 14.44 20.12
CA SER A 35 -10.84 14.69 21.42
C SER A 35 -10.32 13.42 22.10
N ARG A 36 -10.92 12.25 21.82
CA ARG A 36 -10.53 10.96 22.40
C ARG A 36 -9.18 10.48 21.85
N ASP A 37 -8.81 10.92 20.65
CA ASP A 37 -7.58 10.49 19.98
C ASP A 37 -6.33 11.18 20.54
N LYS A 38 -6.47 12.17 21.43
CA LYS A 38 -5.35 12.81 22.14
C LYS A 38 -4.46 11.82 22.90
N VAL A 39 -4.99 10.66 23.28
CA VAL A 39 -4.20 9.60 23.94
C VAL A 39 -3.09 9.03 23.04
N LEU A 40 -3.18 9.27 21.73
CA LEU A 40 -2.19 8.86 20.73
C LEU A 40 -1.09 9.92 20.56
N ASP A 41 -1.17 11.07 21.22
CA ASP A 41 -0.17 12.13 21.10
C ASP A 41 1.20 11.67 21.62
N GLY A 42 2.23 11.91 20.80
CA GLY A 42 3.58 11.43 21.04
C GLY A 42 3.78 9.92 20.83
N LYS A 43 2.73 9.16 20.49
CA LYS A 43 2.84 7.70 20.29
C LYS A 43 3.28 7.36 18.87
N ILE A 44 3.95 6.23 18.74
CA ILE A 44 4.20 5.63 17.43
C ILE A 44 2.99 4.78 17.07
N VAL A 45 2.38 5.13 15.94
CA VAL A 45 1.19 4.46 15.41
C VAL A 45 1.50 3.79 14.08
N GLU A 46 0.90 2.62 13.90
CA GLU A 46 0.76 2.00 12.60
C GLU A 46 -0.55 2.47 11.98
N CYS A 47 -0.49 2.88 10.72
CA CYS A 47 -1.61 3.47 10.01
C CYS A 47 -1.83 2.75 8.68
N ILE A 48 -3.06 2.80 8.19
CA ILE A 48 -3.44 2.40 6.84
C ILE A 48 -3.99 3.60 6.09
N CYS A 49 -3.64 3.74 4.81
CA CYS A 49 -4.28 4.69 3.92
C CYS A 49 -5.44 3.98 3.21
N VAL A 50 -6.67 4.38 3.53
CA VAL A 50 -7.88 3.81 2.92
C VAL A 50 -8.25 4.64 1.69
N PRO A 51 -8.38 4.05 0.48
CA PRO A 51 -8.78 4.78 -0.73
C PRO A 51 -10.06 5.59 -0.52
N GLY A 52 -10.06 6.86 -0.94
CA GLY A 52 -11.19 7.77 -0.78
C GLY A 52 -11.45 8.29 0.64
N VAL A 53 -10.73 7.80 1.65
CA VAL A 53 -10.90 8.23 3.04
C VAL A 53 -9.63 8.86 3.60
N GLY A 54 -8.46 8.29 3.30
CA GLY A 54 -7.17 8.75 3.81
C GLY A 54 -6.66 7.92 4.98
N TRP A 55 -5.75 8.50 5.77
CA TRP A 55 -5.02 7.78 6.81
C TRP A 55 -5.88 7.51 8.05
N LYS A 56 -5.85 6.26 8.52
CA LYS A 56 -6.45 5.81 9.77
C LYS A 56 -5.42 5.08 10.62
N VAL A 57 -5.51 5.25 11.94
CA VAL A 57 -4.72 4.47 12.89
C VAL A 57 -5.25 3.04 12.93
N LEU A 58 -4.35 2.06 12.80
CA LEU A 58 -4.64 0.64 13.03
C LEU A 58 -4.38 0.26 14.48
N ARG A 59 -3.20 0.64 14.98
CA ARG A 59 -2.76 0.30 16.34
C ARG A 59 -1.61 1.19 16.80
N VAL A 60 -1.35 1.18 18.11
CA VAL A 60 -0.13 1.72 18.70
C VAL A 60 0.99 0.68 18.61
N ARG A 61 2.20 1.12 18.24
CA ARG A 61 3.41 0.30 18.16
C ARG A 61 4.25 0.50 19.43
N THR A 62 3.98 -0.29 20.46
CA THR A 62 4.78 -0.29 21.70
C THR A 62 6.13 -0.99 21.54
N ASP A 63 6.28 -1.79 20.48
CA ASP A 63 7.53 -2.45 20.09
C ASP A 63 8.52 -1.51 19.40
N LYS A 64 8.11 -0.28 19.05
CA LYS A 64 8.94 0.70 18.38
C LYS A 64 9.25 1.86 19.31
N THR A 65 10.53 2.24 19.36
CA THR A 65 10.98 3.46 20.01
C THR A 65 11.01 4.65 19.04
N GLU A 66 11.18 4.38 17.74
CA GLU A 66 11.25 5.40 16.69
C GLU A 66 10.28 5.13 15.52
N PRO A 67 9.73 6.17 14.86
CA PRO A 67 8.95 6.01 13.65
C PRO A 67 9.82 5.53 12.47
N ASN A 68 9.17 5.01 11.43
CA ASN A 68 9.88 4.68 10.19
C ASN A 68 10.58 5.92 9.62
N TYR A 69 11.82 5.77 9.21
CA TYR A 69 12.63 6.87 8.66
C TYR A 69 12.08 7.36 7.31
N HIS A 70 12.36 8.63 6.98
CA HIS A 70 11.89 9.30 5.77
C HIS A 70 12.00 8.44 4.50
N LYS A 71 13.18 7.88 4.22
CA LYS A 71 13.42 7.07 3.01
C LYS A 71 12.47 5.88 2.88
N SER A 72 12.26 5.14 3.97
CA SER A 72 11.32 4.02 3.99
C SER A 72 9.87 4.49 3.88
N GLY A 73 9.55 5.63 4.50
CA GLY A 73 8.22 6.23 4.43
C GLY A 73 7.81 6.63 3.01
N VAL A 74 8.71 7.26 2.25
CA VAL A 74 8.46 7.63 0.85
C VAL A 74 8.18 6.38 0.00
N ALA A 75 9.00 5.34 0.11
CA ALA A 75 8.80 4.09 -0.63
C ALA A 75 7.44 3.42 -0.30
N ILE A 76 7.02 3.47 0.97
CA ILE A 76 5.70 2.97 1.39
C ILE A 76 4.59 3.81 0.74
N ILE A 77 4.69 5.14 0.77
CA ILE A 77 3.68 6.04 0.17
C ILE A 77 3.58 5.79 -1.34
N GLU A 78 4.70 5.67 -2.04
CA GLU A 78 4.71 5.35 -3.47
C GLU A 78 4.02 4.02 -3.78
N SER A 79 4.27 2.98 -2.96
CA SER A 79 3.61 1.68 -3.14
C SER A 79 2.10 1.72 -2.92
N ILE A 80 1.61 2.64 -2.09
CA ILE A 80 0.17 2.87 -1.87
C ILE A 80 -0.45 3.62 -3.05
N MET A 81 0.26 4.62 -3.58
CA MET A 81 -0.21 5.44 -4.70
C MET A 81 -0.21 4.68 -6.03
N TYR A 82 0.74 3.75 -6.20
CA TYR A 82 0.90 2.95 -7.41
C TYR A 82 0.88 1.45 -7.07
N PRO A 83 -0.28 0.91 -6.64
CA PRO A 83 -0.36 -0.46 -6.18
C PRO A 83 -0.21 -1.45 -7.33
N VAL A 84 0.58 -2.51 -7.09
CA VAL A 84 0.54 -3.72 -7.91
C VAL A 84 -0.51 -4.65 -7.32
N THR A 85 -1.57 -4.94 -8.07
CA THR A 85 -2.65 -5.81 -7.59
C THR A 85 -2.28 -7.29 -7.72
N ALA A 86 -2.99 -8.15 -6.99
CA ALA A 86 -2.81 -9.60 -7.06
C ALA A 86 -3.08 -10.12 -8.48
N GLU A 87 -4.10 -9.58 -9.15
CA GLU A 87 -4.48 -9.93 -10.52
C GLU A 87 -3.38 -9.55 -11.51
N GLN A 88 -2.84 -8.32 -11.39
CA GLN A 88 -1.72 -7.86 -12.21
C GLN A 88 -0.50 -8.77 -12.04
N LEU A 89 -0.21 -9.20 -10.81
CA LEU A 89 0.89 -10.12 -10.52
C LEU A 89 0.66 -11.50 -11.17
N VAL A 90 -0.54 -12.09 -11.00
CA VAL A 90 -0.89 -13.39 -11.61
C VAL A 90 -0.81 -13.32 -13.14
N MET A 91 -1.31 -12.24 -13.74
CA MET A 91 -1.19 -12.01 -15.18
C MET A 91 0.28 -11.93 -15.63
N CYS A 92 1.11 -11.20 -14.90
CA CYS A 92 2.54 -11.07 -15.20
C CYS A 92 3.25 -12.44 -15.18
N VAL A 93 2.97 -13.28 -14.18
CA VAL A 93 3.56 -14.63 -14.08
C VAL A 93 3.12 -15.51 -15.24
N ARG A 94 1.82 -15.55 -15.58
CA ARG A 94 1.30 -16.33 -16.72
C ARG A 94 1.92 -15.90 -18.05
N GLN A 95 2.03 -14.59 -18.27
CA GLN A 95 2.67 -14.05 -19.48
C GLN A 95 4.16 -14.45 -19.57
N ARG A 96 4.89 -14.47 -18.45
CA ARG A 96 6.28 -14.94 -18.42
C ARG A 96 6.37 -16.43 -18.75
N GLN A 97 5.50 -17.25 -18.18
CA GLN A 97 5.45 -18.70 -18.46
C GLN A 97 5.18 -18.99 -19.94
N ASN A 98 4.23 -18.27 -20.57
CA ASN A 98 3.90 -18.46 -21.98
C ASN A 98 5.06 -18.05 -22.92
N LYS A 99 5.84 -17.02 -22.54
CA LYS A 99 7.04 -16.61 -23.31
C LYS A 99 8.18 -17.63 -23.22
N THR A 100 8.29 -18.34 -22.10
CA THR A 100 9.30 -19.39 -21.91
C THR A 100 8.95 -20.73 -22.55
N ASN A 101 7.72 -20.92 -23.06
CA ASN A 101 7.29 -22.15 -23.75
C ASN A 101 6.78 -21.86 -25.19
N PRO A 102 7.66 -21.60 -26.18
CA PRO A 102 7.23 -21.36 -27.56
C PRO A 102 6.68 -22.61 -28.30
N GLN A 103 6.86 -23.83 -27.77
CA GLN A 103 6.71 -25.07 -28.56
C GLN A 103 5.38 -25.83 -28.42
N GLN A 104 4.45 -25.46 -27.54
CA GLN A 104 3.19 -26.23 -27.37
C GLN A 104 2.01 -25.76 -28.24
N GLN A 105 2.12 -24.64 -28.95
CA GLN A 105 1.00 -24.10 -29.75
C GLN A 105 1.03 -24.54 -31.23
N ALA A 106 2.10 -25.19 -31.69
CA ALA A 106 2.25 -25.67 -33.07
C ALA A 106 1.80 -27.13 -33.30
N SER A 107 1.43 -27.87 -32.25
CA SER A 107 1.12 -29.31 -32.36
C SER A 107 -0.38 -29.67 -32.29
N SER A 108 -1.30 -28.70 -32.13
CA SER A 108 -2.74 -28.99 -32.08
C SER A 108 -3.48 -28.87 -33.43
N SER A 109 -2.79 -28.45 -34.51
CA SER A 109 -3.39 -28.23 -35.83
C SER A 109 -3.05 -29.29 -36.89
N ARG A 110 -2.52 -30.46 -36.51
CA ARG A 110 -2.44 -31.60 -37.45
C ARG A 110 -3.68 -32.49 -37.31
N GLU A 111 -4.70 -32.19 -38.10
CA GLU A 111 -5.76 -33.14 -38.44
C GLU A 111 -5.14 -34.43 -39.03
N PRO A 112 -5.57 -35.63 -38.63
CA PRO A 112 -5.22 -36.84 -39.35
C PRO A 112 -6.14 -36.96 -40.57
N THR A 113 -5.60 -36.67 -41.77
CA THR A 113 -6.22 -37.10 -43.02
C THR A 113 -6.10 -38.61 -43.14
N ALA A 114 -7.19 -39.32 -42.81
CA ALA A 114 -7.30 -40.75 -43.09
C ALA A 114 -7.53 -40.95 -44.60
N SER A 115 -6.48 -41.28 -45.35
CA SER A 115 -6.61 -41.80 -46.71
C SER A 115 -7.01 -43.27 -46.65
N HIS A 116 -8.27 -43.58 -47.00
CA HIS A 116 -8.67 -44.94 -47.33
C HIS A 116 -8.06 -45.34 -48.67
N HIS A 117 -7.17 -46.33 -48.63
CA HIS A 117 -6.76 -47.08 -49.81
C HIS A 117 -7.87 -48.05 -50.24
N LYS A 118 -7.86 -48.27 -51.55
CA LYS A 118 -8.84 -48.92 -52.42
C LYS A 118 -9.05 -50.41 -52.13
#